data_AF-A0A845YHQ5-F1
#
_entry.id   AF-A0A845YHQ5-F1
#
_cell.length_a   1.000
_cell.length_b   1.000
_cell.length_c   1.000
_cell.angle_alpha   90.00
_cell.angle_beta   90.00
_cell.angle_gamma   90.00
#
_symmetry.space_group_name_H-M   'P 1'
#
loop_
_entity.id
_entity.type
_entity.pdbx_description
1 polymer ?
#
loop_
_entity_poly.entity_id
_entity_poly.type
_entity_poly.pdbx_seq_one_letter_code
_entity_poly.pdbx_strand_id
1 'polypeptide(L)' 'MTTTLQQRDSASVWQQFCNWVTSTNNRLYVGWFGVLMIPCLLTATTCFIIAFIAA' A
#
# COMPACT_ATOMS: atom_id res chain seq x y z
N MET A 1 -37.90 -21.43 10.34
CA MET A 1 -37.46 -20.04 10.13
C MET A 1 -35.96 -20.00 10.36
N THR A 2 -35.17 -20.15 9.31
CA THR A 2 -33.71 -20.23 9.40
C THR A 2 -33.17 -18.82 9.29
N THR A 3 -32.76 -18.23 10.42
CA THR A 3 -32.12 -16.92 10.44
C THR A 3 -30.70 -17.09 9.90
N THR A 4 -30.51 -16.79 8.61
CA THR A 4 -29.17 -16.63 8.05
C THR A 4 -28.54 -15.43 8.73
N LEU A 5 -27.68 -15.68 9.72
CA LEU A 5 -26.78 -14.68 10.25
C LEU A 5 -25.90 -14.22 9.09
N GLN A 6 -26.30 -13.12 8.45
CA GLN A 6 -25.44 -12.34 7.59
C GLN A 6 -24.36 -11.78 8.50
N GLN A 7 -23.34 -12.59 8.77
CA GLN A 7 -22.07 -12.15 9.32
C GLN A 7 -21.51 -11.19 8.26
N ARG A 8 -21.89 -9.91 8.38
CA ARG A 8 -21.12 -8.83 7.78
C ARG A 8 -19.79 -8.88 8.52
N ASP A 9 -18.90 -9.75 8.06
CA ASP A 9 -17.47 -9.61 8.31
C ASP A 9 -17.11 -8.26 7.72
N SER A 10 -17.26 -7.24 8.57
CA SER A 10 -16.77 -5.90 8.31
C SER A 10 -15.27 -6.12 8.25
N ALA A 11 -14.74 -6.36 7.04
CA ALA A 11 -13.34 -6.69 6.87
C ALA A 11 -12.54 -5.68 7.70
N SER A 12 -11.76 -6.19 8.65
CA SER A 12 -11.03 -5.33 9.58
C SER A 12 -10.24 -4.30 8.77
N VAL A 13 -10.02 -3.11 9.32
CA VAL A 13 -9.26 -2.05 8.63
C VAL A 13 -7.91 -2.60 8.12
N TRP A 14 -7.30 -3.50 8.89
CA TRP A 14 -6.11 -4.23 8.49
C TRP A 14 -6.30 -5.12 7.26
N GLN A 15 -7.39 -5.87 7.19
CA GLN A 15 -7.69 -6.73 6.04
C GLN A 15 -8.02 -5.93 4.78
N GLN A 16 -8.69 -4.78 4.92
CA GLN A 16 -8.88 -3.84 3.81
C GLN A 16 -7.54 -3.29 3.32
N PHE A 17 -6.63 -2.94 4.24
CA PHE A 17 -5.28 -2.51 3.89
C PHE A 17 -4.50 -3.59 3.13
N CYS A 18 -4.47 -4.84 3.65
CA CYS A 18 -3.82 -5.95 2.97
C CYS A 18 -4.37 -6.16 1.56
N ASN A 19 -5.70 -6.18 1.42
CA ASN A 19 -6.36 -6.34 0.11
C ASN A 19 -6.01 -5.20 -0.85
N TRP A 20 -5.87 -3.96 -0.35
CA TRP A 20 -5.47 -2.81 -1.15
C TRP A 20 -4.00 -2.90 -1.59
N VAL A 21 -3.08 -3.24 -0.67
CA VAL A 21 -1.65 -3.38 -0.96
C VAL A 21 -1.42 -4.42 -2.07
N THR A 22 -2.15 -5.54 -2.05
CA THR A 22 -2.02 -6.61 -3.05
C THR A 22 -3.02 -6.50 -4.21
N SER A 23 -3.74 -5.39 -4.33
CA SER A 23 -4.71 -5.20 -5.42
C SER A 23 -4.03 -5.02 -6.77
N THR A 24 -4.42 -5.83 -7.75
CA THR A 24 -4.00 -5.70 -9.16
C THR A 24 -4.76 -4.61 -9.92
N ASN A 25 -5.80 -4.03 -9.32
CA ASN A 25 -6.56 -2.92 -9.91
C ASN A 25 -5.88 -1.56 -9.67
N ASN A 26 -4.83 -1.50 -8.84
CA ASN A 26 -4.04 -0.28 -8.69
C ASN A 26 -3.30 0.02 -10.00
N ARG A 27 -3.33 1.28 -10.45
CA ARG A 27 -2.65 1.71 -11.69
C ARG A 27 -1.15 1.38 -11.68
N LEU A 28 -0.53 1.50 -10.51
CA LEU A 28 0.80 0.99 -10.20
C LEU A 28 0.63 -0.05 -9.09
N TYR A 29 1.06 -1.28 -9.36
CA TYR A 29 1.02 -2.33 -8.36
C TYR A 29 1.96 -2.01 -7.20
N VAL A 30 1.46 -2.11 -5.97
CA VAL A 30 2.24 -1.85 -4.76
C VAL A 30 2.90 -3.15 -4.28
N GLY A 31 2.11 -4.10 -3.80
CA GLY A 31 2.60 -5.32 -3.16
C GLY A 31 3.42 -5.04 -1.88
N TRP A 32 3.77 -6.09 -1.14
CA TRP A 32 4.54 -5.93 0.11
C TRP A 32 5.93 -5.34 -0.10
N PHE A 33 6.57 -5.62 -1.25
CA PHE A 33 7.84 -5.01 -1.61
C PHE A 33 7.69 -3.51 -1.91
N GLY A 34 6.62 -3.10 -2.59
CA GLY A 34 6.37 -1.69 -2.92
C GLY A 34 6.22 -0.81 -1.68
N VAL A 35 5.72 -1.35 -0.57
CA VAL A 35 5.62 -0.63 0.72
C VAL A 35 6.99 -0.13 1.20
N LEU A 36 8.07 -0.87 0.97
CA LEU A 36 9.43 -0.44 1.27
C LEU A 36 10.08 0.31 0.11
N MET A 37 9.86 -0.16 -1.12
CA MET A 37 10.52 0.39 -2.30
C MET A 37 10.12 1.86 -2.55
N ILE A 38 8.84 2.20 -2.44
CA ILE A 38 8.33 3.56 -2.70
C ILE A 38 9.02 4.60 -1.79
N PRO A 39 8.98 4.48 -0.45
CA PRO A 39 9.63 5.46 0.41
C PRO A 39 11.16 5.48 0.22
N CYS A 40 11.81 4.34 -0.01
CA CYS A 40 13.26 4.29 -0.25
C CYS A 40 13.66 5.03 -1.53
N LEU A 41 12.97 4.77 -2.65
CA LEU A 41 13.29 5.41 -3.92
C LEU A 41 12.99 6.91 -3.91
N LEU A 42 11.88 7.32 -3.29
CA LEU A 42 11.56 8.73 -3.14
C LEU A 42 12.64 9.46 -2.32
N THR A 43 13.01 8.90 -1.16
CA THR A 43 14.04 9.50 -0.30
C THR A 43 15.39 9.57 -1.01
N ALA A 44 15.80 8.50 -1.69
CA ALA A 44 17.05 8.47 -2.45
C ALA A 44 17.05 9.50 -3.58
N THR A 45 15.95 9.62 -4.32
CA THR A 45 15.81 10.58 -5.43
C THR A 45 15.86 12.02 -4.91
N THR A 46 15.14 12.33 -3.84
CA THR A 46 15.16 13.66 -3.23
C THR A 46 16.55 14.02 -2.72
N CYS A 47 17.23 13.10 -2.02
CA CYS A 47 18.59 13.31 -1.54
C CYS A 47 19.56 13.55 -2.69
N PHE A 48 19.48 12.73 -3.74
CA PHE A 48 20.32 12.88 -4.93
C PHE A 48 20.13 14.26 -5.60
N ILE A 49 18.89 14.73 -5.77
CA ILE A 49 18.61 16.03 -6.38
C ILE A 49 19.18 17.17 -5.52
N ILE A 50 18.99 17.12 -4.20
CA ILE A 50 19.49 18.16 -3.29
C ILE A 50 21.03 18.18 -3.30
N ALA A 51 21.65 17.01 -3.20
CA ALA A 51 23.12 16.89 -3.22
C ALA A 51 23.71 17.37 -4.54
N PHE A 52 23.03 17.12 -5.67
CA PHE A 52 23.50 17.59 -6.97
C PHE A 52 23.46 19.12 -7.12
N ILE A 53 22.54 19.80 -6.44
CA ILE A 53 22.35 21.26 -6.57
C ILE A 53 23.12 22.04 -5.50
N ALA A 54 23.22 21.53 -4.27
CA ALA A 54 23.57 22.33 -3.09
C ALA A 54 24.58 21.68 -2.13
N ALA A 55 25.18 20.53 -2.48
CA ALA A 55 26.32 19.93 -1.75
C ALA A 55 27.60 20.05 -2.59
#